data_AF-A0A7Z2JHA2-F1
#
_entry.id   AF-A0A7Z2JHA2-F1
#
_cell.length_a   1.000
_cell.length_b   1.000
_cell.length_c   1.000
_cell.angle_alpha   90.00
_cell.angle_beta   90.00
_cell.angle_gamma   90.00
#
_symmetry.space_group_name_H-M   'P 1'
#
loop_
_entity.id
_entity.type
_entity.pdbx_description
1 polymer ?
#
loop_
_entity_poly.entity_id
_entity_poly.type
_entity_poly.pdbx_seq_one_letter_code
_entity_poly.pdbx_strand_id
1 'polypeptide(L)'
;MRTPRGREQMDEARNPWSNPPYSAAGPATGEAGVLPINTLDAEGAFSPLFSRQQQMFPVLLDVEVDKARAFGSIVRWRAGDAIFTMGRQSPGLIVVLSGLAHVVRRDAVGRVHRVFEYRPGQFMGEIAQLFGHPSLGDGVAVEDTTAIVVGTEDLRSLLVMEAELGEKVMRALLLRRAGLIERGSGPVLIGESTDARLIALQELLRRNSYPYSLIDVLKDADTLALLQRVSATALDCPVVICPDGTVLRAPDGNQLAKCLGWLPDFDPAHVYDVAIVGAGPAGLAAAVYAASEGLSVALFDGWGPGGQAGTSARIENYLGFPAGISGQALTSRAFMQAQKFGVHISIPSRVRRLRCEQTPLAIELEDGRRVASHTVVVASGATYVRPAIAGLDSLTGRGVFFGSSPVEAKLCKGLEVAVVGGGNSAGQGVVYLASHAKHVHLIVRGANLEAHMSQYLVDRIARLANVTLYAATEVIALKDEAAGLAEIDCVGPRGPLAFRVKHLFMFTGAEPNARWLQGCGVTTDDKGFVLTGAAARGAGESQGDAHQTLETSVNGVFAIGDVRFGSIKRVSAAVGEGAAVVAQIHGVLNERQQRAREAHDARPAQATPAAAPD
;
A
#
# COMPACT_ATOMS: atom_id res chain seq x y z
N MET A 1 32.20 -20.08 49.38
CA MET A 1 32.56 -19.25 50.55
C MET A 1 33.01 -17.88 50.07
N ARG A 2 32.58 -16.86 50.81
CA ARG A 2 32.87 -15.41 50.72
C ARG A 2 31.94 -14.55 49.84
N THR A 3 31.45 -13.55 50.54
CA THR A 3 30.31 -12.63 50.41
C THR A 3 30.69 -11.28 49.78
N PRO A 4 29.70 -10.37 49.54
CA PRO A 4 29.75 -9.32 48.52
C PRO A 4 29.97 -7.89 49.06
N ARG A 5 30.35 -6.95 48.17
CA ARG A 5 30.19 -5.48 48.24
C ARG A 5 30.25 -4.93 46.80
N GLY A 6 29.53 -3.91 46.36
CA GLY A 6 28.63 -2.97 47.01
C GLY A 6 27.84 -2.19 45.95
N ARG A 7 26.78 -1.52 46.40
CA ARG A 7 25.92 -0.61 45.63
C ARG A 7 26.72 0.60 45.15
N GLU A 8 26.63 0.94 43.87
CA GLU A 8 26.92 2.27 43.36
C GLU A 8 25.64 2.93 42.83
N GLN A 9 25.60 4.25 43.04
CA GLN A 9 24.46 5.15 42.90
C GLN A 9 23.95 5.21 41.46
N MET A 10 22.61 5.25 41.33
CA MET A 10 21.94 5.69 40.11
C MET A 10 22.22 7.18 39.91
N ASP A 11 23.14 7.51 39.01
CA ASP A 11 23.25 8.85 38.43
C ASP A 11 22.02 9.12 37.55
N GLU A 12 21.40 10.28 37.76
CA GLU A 12 20.33 10.82 36.93
C GLU A 12 20.82 10.98 35.48
N ALA A 13 20.41 10.06 34.60
CA ALA A 13 20.65 10.17 33.18
C ALA A 13 19.96 11.43 32.62
N ARG A 14 20.78 12.39 32.16
CA ARG A 14 20.35 13.58 31.42
C ARG A 14 19.59 13.17 30.15
N ASN A 15 18.46 13.85 29.90
CA ASN A 15 17.62 13.75 28.72
C ASN A 15 18.41 14.06 27.42
N PRO A 16 18.56 13.10 26.48
CA PRO A 16 19.22 13.32 25.18
C PRO A 16 18.42 14.22 24.22
N TRP A 17 17.19 14.61 24.56
CA TRP A 17 16.30 15.46 23.76
C TRP A 17 16.22 16.92 24.24
N SER A 18 17.17 17.38 25.05
CA SER A 18 17.24 18.79 25.46
C SER A 18 17.76 19.68 24.32
N ASN A 19 16.84 20.34 23.62
CA ASN A 19 17.17 21.38 22.63
C ASN A 19 17.43 22.75 23.31
N PRO A 20 18.23 23.66 22.70
CA PRO A 20 18.57 24.95 23.27
C PRO A 20 17.36 25.90 23.33
N PRO A 21 17.39 26.93 24.21
CA PRO A 21 16.27 27.84 24.39
C PRO A 21 15.97 28.63 23.11
N TYR A 22 14.69 28.68 22.76
CA TYR A 22 14.11 29.43 21.68
C TYR A 22 14.44 30.94 21.81
N SER A 23 15.01 31.57 20.78
CA SER A 23 15.15 33.03 20.76
C SER A 23 13.78 33.65 20.49
N ALA A 24 13.21 34.27 21.51
CA ALA A 24 11.97 35.02 21.41
C ALA A 24 12.16 36.31 20.59
N ALA A 25 11.82 36.27 19.30
CA ALA A 25 11.33 37.46 18.61
C ALA A 25 9.81 37.47 18.81
N GLY A 26 9.34 38.24 19.80
CA GLY A 26 7.94 38.24 20.21
C GLY A 26 7.00 38.86 19.16
N PRO A 27 5.74 38.38 19.05
CA PRO A 27 4.69 39.16 18.44
C PRO A 27 4.10 40.15 19.45
N ALA A 28 3.69 41.30 18.93
CA ALA A 28 2.99 42.34 19.66
C ALA A 28 1.79 41.76 20.44
N THR A 29 1.65 42.24 21.67
CA THR A 29 0.56 41.95 22.60
C THR A 29 -0.80 42.18 21.96
N GLY A 30 -1.46 41.08 21.62
CA GLY A 30 -2.90 40.98 21.41
C GLY A 30 -3.30 39.58 21.84
N GLU A 31 -4.14 39.49 22.88
CA GLU A 31 -4.65 38.23 23.40
C GLU A 31 -5.29 37.40 22.28
N ALA A 32 -4.55 36.43 21.75
CA ALA A 32 -5.11 35.40 20.88
C ALA A 32 -5.83 34.40 21.78
N GLY A 33 -7.12 34.68 22.05
CA GLY A 33 -7.99 33.80 22.82
C GLY A 33 -7.99 32.39 22.24
N VAL A 34 -7.63 31.41 23.07
CA VAL A 34 -8.00 30.02 22.87
C VAL A 34 -9.53 29.99 22.86
N LEU A 35 -10.13 29.75 21.69
CA LEU A 35 -11.58 29.65 21.60
C LEU A 35 -12.07 28.48 22.47
N PRO A 36 -13.20 28.62 23.17
CA PRO A 36 -13.83 27.52 23.90
C PRO A 36 -14.13 26.35 22.96
N ILE A 37 -14.48 25.18 23.52
CA ILE A 37 -14.99 24.03 22.77
C ILE A 37 -16.16 24.51 21.91
N ASN A 38 -15.90 24.89 20.66
CA ASN A 38 -16.93 24.96 19.66
C ASN A 38 -17.36 23.51 19.46
N THR A 39 -18.58 23.22 19.91
CA THR A 39 -19.39 22.16 19.35
C THR A 39 -19.16 22.14 17.85
N LEU A 40 -18.44 21.09 17.44
CA LEU A 40 -18.32 20.52 16.11
C LEU A 40 -19.26 21.19 15.11
N ASP A 41 -18.69 21.81 14.07
CA ASP A 41 -19.43 22.31 12.92
C ASP A 41 -20.51 21.30 12.52
N ALA A 42 -21.71 21.82 12.26
CA ALA A 42 -22.96 21.08 12.08
C ALA A 42 -22.95 20.04 10.93
N GLU A 43 -21.85 19.90 10.20
CA GLU A 43 -21.60 18.83 9.22
C GLU A 43 -21.08 17.53 9.87
N GLY A 44 -20.54 17.58 11.09
CA GLY A 44 -19.98 16.42 11.81
C GLY A 44 -21.00 15.54 12.56
N ALA A 45 -22.25 15.97 12.67
CA ALA A 45 -23.29 15.30 13.46
C ALA A 45 -23.71 13.91 12.93
N PHE A 46 -23.27 13.53 11.73
CA PHE A 46 -23.59 12.25 11.09
C PHE A 46 -22.37 11.34 10.83
N SER A 47 -21.18 11.69 11.31
CA SER A 47 -20.00 10.84 11.13
C SER A 47 -20.09 9.55 11.97
N PRO A 48 -20.00 8.35 11.38
CA PRO A 48 -19.95 7.09 12.12
C PRO A 48 -18.80 7.05 13.14
N LEU A 49 -17.72 7.83 12.93
CA LEU A 49 -16.57 7.89 13.82
C LEU A 49 -16.90 8.56 15.16
N PHE A 50 -17.86 9.48 15.19
CA PHE A 50 -18.27 10.15 16.43
C PHE A 50 -18.78 9.13 17.47
N SER A 51 -19.57 8.15 17.02
CA SER A 51 -20.04 7.05 17.87
C SER A 51 -18.93 6.11 18.38
N ARG A 52 -17.71 6.23 17.87
CA ARG A 52 -16.55 5.38 18.21
C ARG A 52 -15.46 6.14 18.97
N GLN A 53 -15.76 7.32 19.52
CA GLN A 53 -14.78 8.15 20.22
C GLN A 53 -14.07 7.41 21.37
N GLN A 54 -14.78 6.58 22.13
CA GLN A 54 -14.20 5.76 23.21
C GLN A 54 -13.21 4.70 22.69
N GLN A 55 -13.40 4.20 21.45
CA GLN A 55 -12.44 3.28 20.81
C GLN A 55 -11.26 4.04 20.21
N MET A 56 -11.46 5.30 19.81
CA MET A 56 -10.43 6.17 19.25
C MET A 56 -9.51 6.74 20.35
N PHE A 57 -10.05 6.99 21.54
CA PHE A 57 -9.32 7.50 22.71
C PHE A 57 -9.62 6.66 23.96
N PRO A 58 -9.23 5.37 23.97
CA PRO A 58 -9.51 4.49 25.10
C PRO A 58 -8.70 4.90 26.32
N VAL A 59 -9.24 4.58 27.50
CA VAL A 59 -8.51 4.62 28.77
C VAL A 59 -8.02 3.20 29.04
N LEU A 60 -6.71 3.04 29.19
CA LEU A 60 -6.06 1.78 29.54
C LEU A 60 -6.29 1.48 31.02
N LEU A 61 -6.50 0.20 31.34
CA LEU A 61 -6.51 -0.28 32.71
C LEU A 61 -5.09 -0.27 33.29
N ASP A 62 -4.95 -0.23 34.61
CA ASP A 62 -3.63 -0.22 35.28
C ASP A 62 -2.74 -1.38 34.84
N VAL A 63 -3.31 -2.59 34.71
CA VAL A 63 -2.61 -3.77 34.20
C VAL A 63 -2.08 -3.59 32.77
N GLU A 64 -2.77 -2.83 31.94
CA GLU A 64 -2.37 -2.54 30.56
C GLU A 64 -1.27 -1.47 30.51
N VAL A 65 -1.36 -0.47 31.39
CA VAL A 65 -0.30 0.53 31.58
C VAL A 65 0.98 -0.16 32.06
N ASP A 66 0.88 -1.10 33.00
CA ASP A 66 2.04 -1.84 33.51
C ASP A 66 2.67 -2.72 32.43
N LYS A 67 1.87 -3.35 31.57
CA LYS A 67 2.39 -4.04 30.37
C LYS A 67 3.15 -3.09 29.45
N ALA A 68 2.62 -1.88 29.20
CA ALA A 68 3.29 -0.87 28.38
C ALA A 68 4.62 -0.40 28.99
N ARG A 69 4.77 -0.41 30.33
CA ARG A 69 6.04 -0.05 31.00
C ARG A 69 7.19 -0.97 30.61
N ALA A 70 6.92 -2.23 30.30
CA ALA A 70 7.97 -3.18 29.91
C ALA A 70 8.62 -2.84 28.55
N PHE A 71 7.95 -2.04 27.73
CA PHE A 71 8.38 -1.66 26.38
C PHE A 71 8.77 -0.18 26.27
N GLY A 72 8.77 0.57 27.37
CA GLY A 72 8.94 2.02 27.30
C GLY A 72 9.71 2.61 28.46
N SER A 73 10.15 3.85 28.27
CA SER A 73 10.86 4.62 29.28
C SER A 73 9.95 5.69 29.90
N ILE A 74 10.15 6.00 31.18
CA ILE A 74 9.40 7.07 31.84
C ILE A 74 10.04 8.41 31.49
N VAL A 75 9.25 9.33 30.95
CA VAL A 75 9.66 10.68 30.60
C VAL A 75 8.77 11.69 31.31
N ARG A 76 9.36 12.84 31.66
CA ARG A 76 8.68 13.94 32.35
C ARG A 76 8.83 15.24 31.56
N TRP A 77 7.75 15.99 31.48
CA TRP A 77 7.68 17.31 30.87
C TRP A 77 7.07 18.30 31.87
N ARG A 78 7.51 19.55 31.81
CA ARG A 78 6.90 20.65 32.55
C ARG A 78 5.72 21.21 31.77
N ALA A 79 4.81 21.88 32.47
CA ALA A 79 3.75 22.66 31.81
C ALA A 79 4.33 23.63 30.77
N GLY A 80 3.81 23.56 29.55
CA GLY A 80 4.26 24.34 28.38
C GLY A 80 5.30 23.64 27.50
N ASP A 81 5.92 22.55 27.95
CA ASP A 81 6.93 21.84 27.15
C ASP A 81 6.28 21.16 25.93
N ALA A 82 6.98 21.22 24.80
CA ALA A 82 6.64 20.45 23.61
C ALA A 82 7.00 18.97 23.83
N ILE A 83 5.99 18.10 23.71
CA ILE A 83 6.15 16.64 23.78
C ILE A 83 6.63 16.11 22.43
N PHE A 84 6.00 16.56 21.34
CA PHE A 84 6.42 16.31 19.96
C PHE A 84 5.92 17.41 19.03
N THR A 85 6.56 17.56 17.87
CA THR A 85 6.26 18.64 16.92
C THR A 85 5.81 18.09 15.58
N MET A 86 4.81 18.74 14.97
CA MET A 86 4.32 18.43 13.64
C MET A 86 5.45 18.50 12.61
N GLY A 87 5.48 17.53 11.69
CA GLY A 87 6.53 17.41 10.68
C GLY A 87 7.87 16.86 11.18
N ARG A 88 8.02 16.61 12.48
CA ARG A 88 9.18 15.92 13.07
C ARG A 88 8.85 14.48 13.41
N GLN A 89 9.86 13.62 13.39
CA GLN A 89 9.75 12.24 13.83
C GLN A 89 9.23 12.19 15.28
N SER A 90 8.14 11.47 15.49
CA SER A 90 7.54 11.27 16.81
C SER A 90 8.38 10.28 17.63
N PRO A 91 8.43 10.41 18.97
CA PRO A 91 9.12 9.44 19.82
C PRO A 91 8.41 8.09 19.98
N GLY A 92 7.34 7.83 19.22
CA GLY A 92 6.50 6.63 19.33
C GLY A 92 5.19 6.87 20.09
N LEU A 93 4.69 5.83 20.76
CA LEU A 93 3.44 5.84 21.52
C LEU A 93 3.69 6.40 22.94
N ILE A 94 2.84 7.32 23.40
CA ILE A 94 3.04 7.99 24.69
C ILE A 94 1.84 7.75 25.60
N VAL A 95 2.01 6.98 26.67
CA VAL A 95 0.95 6.64 27.65
C VAL A 95 1.05 7.56 28.86
N VAL A 96 0.07 8.43 29.07
CA VAL A 96 0.06 9.41 30.16
C VAL A 96 -0.15 8.70 31.51
N LEU A 97 0.73 8.96 32.48
CA LEU A 97 0.67 8.44 33.84
C LEU A 97 0.12 9.46 34.84
N SER A 98 0.49 10.73 34.68
CA SER A 98 0.02 11.86 35.50
C SER A 98 0.08 13.15 34.70
N GLY A 99 -0.72 14.14 35.09
CA GLY A 99 -0.83 15.44 34.42
C GLY A 99 -1.82 15.45 33.26
N LEU A 100 -1.69 16.45 32.40
CA LEU A 100 -2.57 16.71 31.27
C LEU A 100 -1.73 17.14 30.06
N ALA A 101 -1.95 16.49 28.93
CA ALA A 101 -1.37 16.89 27.65
C ALA A 101 -2.48 17.12 26.63
N HIS A 102 -2.25 17.99 25.65
CA HIS A 102 -3.14 18.08 24.50
C HIS A 102 -2.38 17.83 23.20
N VAL A 103 -3.12 17.42 22.18
CA VAL A 103 -2.65 17.42 20.81
C VAL A 103 -3.41 18.48 20.06
N VAL A 104 -2.68 19.38 19.41
CA VAL A 104 -3.22 20.44 18.56
C VAL A 104 -2.72 20.25 17.14
N ARG A 105 -3.42 20.84 16.17
CA ARG A 105 -3.05 20.76 14.76
C ARG A 105 -3.26 22.11 14.10
N ARG A 106 -2.31 22.51 13.25
CA ARG A 106 -2.45 23.69 12.40
C ARG A 106 -3.09 23.30 11.07
N ASP A 107 -4.10 24.06 10.65
CA ASP A 107 -4.68 23.93 9.31
C ASP A 107 -3.89 24.73 8.25
N ALA A 108 -4.35 24.65 7.00
CA ALA A 108 -3.70 25.28 5.85
C ALA A 108 -3.54 26.81 5.97
N VAL A 109 -4.45 27.48 6.68
CA VAL A 109 -4.42 28.94 6.86
C VAL A 109 -3.73 29.37 8.16
N GLY A 110 -3.27 28.39 8.95
CA GLY A 110 -2.51 28.57 10.18
C GLY A 110 -3.36 28.62 11.45
N ARG A 111 -4.65 28.27 11.39
CA ARG A 111 -5.49 28.17 12.60
C ARG A 111 -5.14 26.90 13.36
N VAL A 112 -5.06 27.02 14.68
CA VAL A 112 -4.75 25.91 15.58
C VAL A 112 -6.06 25.31 16.08
N HIS A 113 -6.27 24.03 15.76
CA HIS A 113 -7.41 23.24 16.20
C HIS A 113 -6.97 22.24 17.25
N ARG A 114 -7.67 22.18 18.38
CA ARG A 114 -7.41 21.15 19.39
C ARG A 114 -7.98 19.82 18.92
N VAL A 115 -7.13 18.81 18.83
CA VAL A 115 -7.51 17.45 18.41
C VAL A 115 -8.10 16.68 19.58
N PHE A 116 -7.37 16.60 20.70
CA PHE A 116 -7.81 15.88 21.89
C PHE A 116 -6.99 16.26 23.14
N GLU A 117 -7.55 16.01 24.32
CA GLU A 117 -6.88 16.15 25.62
C GLU A 117 -6.65 14.76 26.24
N TYR A 118 -5.42 14.48 26.63
CA TYR A 118 -4.98 13.20 27.16
C TYR A 118 -4.74 13.30 28.67
N ARG A 119 -5.41 12.43 29.40
CA ARG A 119 -5.37 12.27 30.86
C ARG A 119 -4.71 10.94 31.25
N PRO A 120 -4.43 10.71 32.54
CA PRO A 120 -3.86 9.46 33.02
C PRO A 120 -4.60 8.23 32.49
N GLY A 121 -3.84 7.22 32.04
CA GLY A 121 -4.35 6.00 31.41
C GLY A 121 -4.65 6.14 29.92
N GLN A 122 -4.63 7.34 29.33
CA GLN A 122 -4.79 7.51 27.87
C GLN A 122 -3.44 7.60 27.17
N PHE A 123 -3.42 7.25 25.88
CA PHE A 123 -2.21 7.31 25.08
C PHE A 123 -2.33 8.18 23.83
N MET A 124 -1.31 9.00 23.61
CA MET A 124 -1.09 9.77 22.39
C MET A 124 -0.48 8.86 21.33
N GLY A 125 -0.96 9.04 20.10
CA GLY A 125 -0.34 8.43 18.94
C GLY A 125 -1.22 8.25 17.72
N GLU A 126 -0.57 7.98 16.60
CA GLU A 126 -1.22 7.76 15.29
C GLU A 126 -0.41 6.72 14.50
N ILE A 127 -1.00 6.10 13.48
CA ILE A 127 -0.35 5.02 12.71
C ILE A 127 1.03 5.40 12.16
N ALA A 128 1.28 6.69 11.86
CA ALA A 128 2.59 7.20 11.46
C ALA A 128 3.73 6.83 12.44
N GLN A 129 3.43 6.75 13.73
CA GLN A 129 4.42 6.49 14.78
C GLN A 129 4.92 5.04 14.82
N LEU A 130 4.21 4.11 14.21
CA LEU A 130 4.69 2.72 14.04
C LEU A 130 5.90 2.60 13.11
N PHE A 131 6.20 3.68 12.37
CA PHE A 131 7.23 3.71 11.34
C PHE A 131 8.23 4.86 11.53
N GLY A 132 8.13 5.60 12.64
CA GLY A 132 8.93 6.80 12.81
C GLY A 132 8.63 7.88 11.76
N HIS A 133 7.46 7.84 11.11
CA HIS A 133 7.07 8.90 10.19
C HIS A 133 6.82 10.21 10.96
N PRO A 134 6.90 11.36 10.27
CA PRO A 134 6.60 12.66 10.86
C PRO A 134 5.21 12.74 11.52
N SER A 135 5.13 13.45 12.64
CA SER A 135 3.88 13.71 13.36
C SER A 135 2.96 14.64 12.56
N LEU A 136 1.65 14.40 12.63
CA LEU A 136 0.63 15.22 11.96
C LEU A 136 0.00 16.31 12.86
N GLY A 137 0.55 16.49 14.06
CA GLY A 137 0.13 17.49 15.02
C GLY A 137 1.23 17.76 16.05
N ASP A 138 0.99 18.76 16.88
CA ASP A 138 1.88 19.18 17.97
C ASP A 138 1.32 18.67 19.30
N GLY A 139 2.15 17.98 20.08
CA GLY A 139 1.83 17.53 21.43
C GLY A 139 2.44 18.49 22.45
N VAL A 140 1.65 18.98 23.40
CA VAL A 140 2.11 19.93 24.43
C VAL A 140 1.62 19.48 25.80
N ALA A 141 2.52 19.52 26.79
CA ALA A 141 2.17 19.31 28.18
C ALA A 141 1.44 20.56 28.71
N VAL A 142 0.18 20.42 29.12
CA VAL A 142 -0.61 21.51 29.70
C VAL A 142 -0.29 21.68 31.18
N GLU A 143 -0.06 20.56 31.86
CA GLU A 143 0.42 20.47 33.24
C GLU A 143 1.76 19.72 33.27
N ASP A 144 2.45 19.72 34.41
CA ASP A 144 3.58 18.82 34.63
C ASP A 144 3.15 17.37 34.39
N THR A 145 3.68 16.77 33.32
CA THR A 145 3.18 15.53 32.75
C THR A 145 4.25 14.46 32.83
N THR A 146 3.88 13.29 33.36
CA THR A 146 4.72 12.09 33.33
C THR A 146 4.06 11.05 32.43
N ALA A 147 4.82 10.43 31.53
CA ALA A 147 4.30 9.41 30.63
C ALA A 147 5.31 8.28 30.39
N ILE A 148 4.82 7.15 29.90
CA ILE A 148 5.64 6.09 29.31
C ILE A 148 5.78 6.42 27.82
N VAL A 149 7.01 6.49 27.33
CA VAL A 149 7.32 6.61 25.91
C VAL A 149 7.80 5.25 25.40
N VAL A 150 6.99 4.64 24.55
CA VAL A 150 7.31 3.39 23.85
C VAL A 150 7.84 3.77 22.47
N GLY A 151 9.12 3.49 22.23
CA GLY A 151 9.79 3.81 20.97
C GLY A 151 9.17 3.11 19.77
N THR A 152 9.52 3.52 18.55
CA THR A 152 8.95 2.94 17.31
C THR A 152 9.18 1.42 17.22
N GLU A 153 10.40 0.97 17.51
CA GLU A 153 10.76 -0.46 17.47
C GLU A 153 10.05 -1.23 18.59
N ASP A 154 10.10 -0.72 19.82
CA ASP A 154 9.45 -1.33 20.98
C ASP A 154 7.91 -1.38 20.85
N LEU A 155 7.33 -0.41 20.15
CA LEU A 155 5.89 -0.37 19.88
C LEU A 155 5.47 -1.57 19.02
N ARG A 156 6.28 -1.95 18.02
CA ARG A 156 6.00 -3.15 17.22
C ARG A 156 6.05 -4.40 18.09
N SER A 157 7.05 -4.51 18.96
CA SER A 157 7.18 -5.60 19.93
C SER A 157 5.97 -5.66 20.86
N LEU A 158 5.52 -4.52 21.40
CA LEU A 158 4.31 -4.42 22.23
C LEU A 158 3.08 -4.94 21.48
N LEU A 159 2.88 -4.51 20.23
CA LEU A 159 1.72 -4.93 19.43
C LEU A 159 1.69 -6.42 19.08
N VAL A 160 2.85 -7.08 19.09
CA VAL A 160 3.00 -8.51 18.79
C VAL A 160 2.90 -9.34 20.08
N MET A 161 3.61 -8.95 21.13
CA MET A 161 3.69 -9.72 22.38
C MET A 161 2.46 -9.58 23.25
N GLU A 162 1.80 -8.42 23.26
CA GLU A 162 0.61 -8.15 24.06
C GLU A 162 -0.63 -8.09 23.18
N ALA A 163 -1.25 -9.25 22.90
CA ALA A 163 -2.34 -9.35 21.92
C ALA A 163 -3.54 -8.41 22.22
N GLU A 164 -4.04 -8.39 23.46
CA GLU A 164 -5.21 -7.58 23.84
C GLU A 164 -4.92 -6.08 23.81
N LEU A 165 -3.79 -5.66 24.39
CA LEU A 165 -3.36 -4.26 24.37
C LEU A 165 -3.05 -3.82 22.94
N GLY A 166 -2.36 -4.67 22.18
CA GLY A 166 -2.03 -4.44 20.78
C GLY A 166 -3.27 -4.27 19.91
N GLU A 167 -4.32 -5.07 20.14
CA GLU A 167 -5.61 -4.88 19.46
C GLU A 167 -6.24 -3.52 19.77
N LYS A 168 -6.28 -3.13 21.06
CA LYS A 168 -6.82 -1.83 21.48
C LYS A 168 -6.03 -0.67 20.88
N VAL A 169 -4.70 -0.72 20.95
CA VAL A 169 -3.82 0.30 20.38
C VAL A 169 -4.04 0.39 18.88
N MET A 170 -3.94 -0.72 18.13
CA MET A 170 -4.16 -0.71 16.68
C MET A 170 -5.53 -0.17 16.30
N ARG A 171 -6.60 -0.61 16.97
CA ARG A 171 -7.96 -0.10 16.72
C ARG A 171 -8.03 1.41 16.89
N ALA A 172 -7.45 1.96 17.96
CA ALA A 172 -7.41 3.40 18.18
C ALA A 172 -6.63 4.12 17.07
N LEU A 173 -5.44 3.64 16.70
CA LEU A 173 -4.63 4.25 15.64
C LEU A 173 -5.35 4.25 14.29
N LEU A 174 -6.03 3.15 13.94
CA LEU A 174 -6.83 3.04 12.72
C LEU A 174 -8.00 4.04 12.69
N LEU A 175 -8.72 4.18 13.80
CA LEU A 175 -9.82 5.14 13.91
C LEU A 175 -9.32 6.59 13.85
N ARG A 176 -8.17 6.88 14.48
CA ARG A 176 -7.51 8.19 14.39
C ARG A 176 -7.10 8.50 12.96
N ARG A 177 -6.52 7.54 12.22
CA ARG A 177 -6.20 7.69 10.80
C ARG A 177 -7.44 8.03 9.98
N ALA A 178 -8.52 7.27 10.16
CA ALA A 178 -9.78 7.51 9.46
C ALA A 178 -10.32 8.92 9.76
N GLY A 179 -10.30 9.35 11.02
CA GLY A 179 -10.73 10.69 11.41
C GLY A 179 -9.83 11.82 10.89
N LEU A 180 -8.55 11.56 10.65
CA LEU A 180 -7.67 12.50 9.97
C LEU A 180 -7.99 12.59 8.48
N ILE A 181 -8.27 11.46 7.82
CA ILE A 181 -8.65 11.44 6.39
C ILE A 181 -9.96 12.19 6.19
N GLU A 182 -10.97 11.94 7.01
CA GLU A 182 -12.27 12.60 6.95
C GLU A 182 -12.16 14.12 7.08
N ARG A 183 -11.26 14.61 7.93
CA ARG A 183 -10.98 16.04 8.14
C ARG A 183 -9.92 16.63 7.20
N GLY A 184 -9.47 15.87 6.20
CA GLY A 184 -8.41 16.31 5.29
C GLY A 184 -7.10 16.71 5.98
N SER A 185 -6.78 16.03 7.09
CA SER A 185 -5.76 16.46 8.04
C SER A 185 -4.35 15.95 7.73
N GLY A 186 -3.79 16.36 6.59
CA GLY A 186 -2.37 16.16 6.24
C GLY A 186 -1.81 17.29 5.37
N PRO A 187 -0.96 17.03 4.35
CA PRO A 187 -0.47 18.06 3.43
C PRO A 187 -1.61 18.81 2.74
N VAL A 188 -1.32 20.04 2.36
CA VAL A 188 -2.26 20.93 1.64
C VAL A 188 -1.87 20.94 0.18
N LEU A 189 -2.78 20.53 -0.69
CA LEU A 189 -2.61 20.54 -2.14
C LEU A 189 -3.35 21.75 -2.70
N ILE A 190 -2.63 22.61 -3.44
CA ILE A 190 -3.15 23.85 -3.99
C ILE A 190 -3.00 23.80 -5.51
N GLY A 191 -4.08 23.87 -6.26
CA GLY A 191 -4.04 23.85 -7.71
C GLY A 191 -5.42 23.87 -8.34
N GLU A 192 -5.46 23.84 -9.67
CA GLU A 192 -6.72 23.73 -10.42
C GLU A 192 -7.22 22.29 -10.40
N SER A 193 -8.52 22.08 -10.18
CA SER A 193 -9.12 20.73 -10.11
C SER A 193 -8.97 19.88 -11.38
N THR A 194 -8.66 20.48 -12.53
CA THR A 194 -8.42 19.80 -13.81
C THR A 194 -6.94 19.43 -14.04
N ASP A 195 -6.02 19.90 -13.19
CA ASP A 195 -4.59 19.66 -13.34
C ASP A 195 -4.25 18.17 -13.14
N ALA A 196 -3.69 17.56 -14.19
CA ALA A 196 -3.35 16.14 -14.20
C ALA A 196 -2.32 15.75 -13.13
N ARG A 197 -1.37 16.64 -12.79
CA ARG A 197 -0.37 16.41 -11.74
C ARG A 197 -1.05 16.49 -10.38
N LEU A 198 -1.93 17.45 -10.15
CA LEU A 198 -2.72 17.55 -8.91
C LEU A 198 -3.56 16.29 -8.69
N ILE A 199 -4.25 15.80 -9.73
CA ILE A 199 -5.04 14.56 -9.69
C ILE A 199 -4.15 13.36 -9.35
N ALA A 200 -2.95 13.27 -9.94
CA ALA A 200 -2.01 12.19 -9.66
C ALA A 200 -1.52 12.21 -8.20
N LEU A 201 -1.23 13.39 -7.64
CA LEU A 201 -0.83 13.53 -6.23
C LEU A 201 -1.98 13.17 -5.27
N GLN A 202 -3.21 13.59 -5.58
CA GLN A 202 -4.41 13.20 -4.81
C GLN A 202 -4.60 11.68 -4.81
N GLU A 203 -4.45 11.04 -5.98
CA GLU A 203 -4.60 9.59 -6.10
C GLU A 203 -3.50 8.84 -5.33
N LEU A 204 -2.26 9.35 -5.33
CA LEU A 204 -1.16 8.81 -4.52
C LEU A 204 -1.51 8.83 -3.02
N LEU A 205 -1.97 9.97 -2.50
CA LEU A 205 -2.34 10.12 -1.09
C LEU A 205 -3.54 9.24 -0.72
N ARG A 206 -4.57 9.20 -1.59
CA ARG A 206 -5.78 8.40 -1.40
C ARG A 206 -5.46 6.91 -1.37
N ARG A 207 -4.62 6.40 -2.29
CA ARG A 207 -4.22 4.98 -2.33
C ARG A 207 -3.44 4.54 -1.10
N ASN A 208 -2.61 5.44 -0.56
CA ASN A 208 -1.84 5.17 0.66
C ASN A 208 -2.62 5.48 1.95
N SER A 209 -3.93 5.79 1.84
CA SER A 209 -4.79 6.17 2.97
C SER A 209 -4.17 7.27 3.83
N TYR A 210 -3.54 8.25 3.19
CA TYR A 210 -2.91 9.38 3.85
C TYR A 210 -3.83 10.60 3.80
N PRO A 211 -4.05 11.29 4.92
CA PRO A 211 -4.95 12.43 4.96
C PRO A 211 -4.37 13.60 4.16
N TYR A 212 -5.21 14.41 3.52
CA TYR A 212 -4.78 15.62 2.81
C TYR A 212 -5.94 16.59 2.64
N SER A 213 -5.63 17.87 2.43
CA SER A 213 -6.63 18.88 2.09
C SER A 213 -6.37 19.42 0.68
N LEU A 214 -7.43 19.81 0.00
CA LEU A 214 -7.39 20.36 -1.36
C LEU A 214 -7.95 21.78 -1.34
N ILE A 215 -7.20 22.72 -1.90
CA ILE A 215 -7.63 24.10 -2.11
C ILE A 215 -7.63 24.37 -3.61
N ASP A 216 -8.81 24.62 -4.16
CA ASP A 216 -9.00 24.90 -5.58
C ASP A 216 -8.83 26.41 -5.84
N VAL A 217 -7.81 26.74 -6.64
CA VAL A 217 -7.42 28.13 -6.95
C VAL A 217 -8.57 28.90 -7.62
N LEU A 218 -9.46 28.23 -8.34
CA LEU A 218 -10.58 28.87 -9.05
C LEU A 218 -11.80 29.13 -8.15
N LYS A 219 -11.90 28.44 -7.02
CA LYS A 219 -13.12 28.45 -6.18
C LYS A 219 -12.95 29.15 -4.85
N ASP A 220 -11.72 29.21 -4.34
CA ASP A 220 -11.45 29.71 -3.00
C ASP A 220 -10.72 31.07 -3.06
N ALA A 221 -11.42 32.14 -2.66
CA ALA A 221 -10.90 33.51 -2.65
C ALA A 221 -9.71 33.68 -1.67
N ASP A 222 -9.60 32.82 -0.64
CA ASP A 222 -8.49 32.83 0.31
C ASP A 222 -7.20 32.19 -0.25
N THR A 223 -7.29 31.53 -1.41
CA THR A 223 -6.14 30.88 -2.09
C THR A 223 -5.05 31.89 -2.45
N LEU A 224 -5.42 33.09 -2.91
CA LEU A 224 -4.43 34.12 -3.29
C LEU A 224 -3.59 34.58 -2.10
N ALA A 225 -4.22 34.74 -0.93
CA ALA A 225 -3.52 35.10 0.30
C ALA A 225 -2.59 33.96 0.76
N LEU A 226 -3.01 32.71 0.61
CA LEU A 226 -2.18 31.55 0.93
C LEU A 226 -0.97 31.43 0.00
N LEU A 227 -1.17 31.58 -1.32
CA LEU A 227 -0.11 31.57 -2.32
C LEU A 227 0.92 32.69 -2.07
N GLN A 228 0.46 33.89 -1.73
CA GLN A 228 1.34 35.00 -1.34
C GLN A 228 2.17 34.68 -0.09
N ARG A 229 1.58 34.06 0.93
CA ARG A 229 2.28 33.68 2.17
C ARG A 229 3.41 32.67 1.94
N VAL A 230 3.27 31.80 0.94
CA VAL A 230 4.29 30.81 0.56
C VAL A 230 5.17 31.28 -0.60
N SER A 231 5.07 32.56 -0.98
CA SER A 231 5.79 33.16 -2.11
C SER A 231 5.61 32.38 -3.43
N ALA A 232 4.43 31.80 -3.65
CA ALA A 232 4.09 31.05 -4.85
C ALA A 232 3.09 31.80 -5.72
N THR A 233 3.08 31.47 -7.01
CA THR A 233 2.17 32.00 -8.02
C THR A 233 1.36 30.88 -8.63
N ALA A 234 0.32 31.22 -9.40
CA ALA A 234 -0.45 30.22 -10.15
C ALA A 234 0.41 29.42 -11.15
N LEU A 235 1.55 29.95 -11.59
CA LEU A 235 2.50 29.25 -12.47
C LEU A 235 3.28 28.14 -11.75
N ASP A 236 3.33 28.16 -10.42
CA ASP A 236 4.00 27.15 -9.60
C ASP A 236 3.08 25.96 -9.27
N CYS A 237 1.81 26.00 -9.69
CA CYS A 237 0.83 24.98 -9.39
C CYS A 237 1.11 23.65 -10.13
N PRO A 238 0.77 22.50 -9.53
CA PRO A 238 0.22 22.36 -8.18
C PRO A 238 1.29 22.60 -7.10
N VAL A 239 0.93 23.37 -6.07
CA VAL A 239 1.79 23.61 -4.89
C VAL A 239 1.37 22.65 -3.78
N VAL A 240 2.34 22.07 -3.08
CA VAL A 240 2.08 21.23 -1.90
C VAL A 240 2.77 21.82 -0.68
N ILE A 241 2.00 22.05 0.38
CA ILE A 241 2.52 22.42 1.70
C ILE A 241 2.55 21.16 2.57
N CYS A 242 3.75 20.69 2.88
CA CYS A 242 3.96 19.53 3.73
C CYS A 242 3.74 19.85 5.22
N PRO A 243 3.50 18.83 6.08
CA PRO A 243 3.30 19.04 7.51
C PRO A 243 4.44 19.73 8.24
N ASP A 244 5.67 19.62 7.75
CA ASP A 244 6.88 20.28 8.28
C ASP A 244 7.01 21.76 7.84
N GLY A 245 6.09 22.25 7.00
CA GLY A 245 6.12 23.58 6.41
C GLY A 245 6.89 23.67 5.09
N THR A 246 7.48 22.57 4.60
CA THR A 246 8.14 22.53 3.30
C THR A 246 7.13 22.81 2.18
N VAL A 247 7.48 23.73 1.27
CA VAL A 247 6.65 24.10 0.13
C VAL A 247 7.26 23.51 -1.14
N LEU A 248 6.54 22.59 -1.76
CA LEU A 248 6.91 21.96 -3.03
C LEU A 248 6.14 22.61 -4.17
N ARG A 249 6.84 22.92 -5.27
CA ARG A 249 6.28 23.55 -6.47
C ARG A 249 6.25 22.55 -7.60
N ALA A 250 5.04 22.28 -8.09
CA ALA A 250 4.74 21.25 -9.07
C ALA A 250 5.47 19.91 -8.79
N PRO A 251 5.42 19.33 -7.57
CA PRO A 251 6.17 18.13 -7.27
C PRO A 251 5.67 16.90 -8.01
N ASP A 252 6.57 15.94 -8.23
CA ASP A 252 6.19 14.57 -8.54
C ASP A 252 5.85 13.76 -7.26
N GLY A 253 5.40 12.51 -7.45
CA GLY A 253 5.03 11.64 -6.35
C GLY A 253 6.19 11.25 -5.44
N ASN A 254 7.43 11.17 -5.95
CA ASN A 254 8.60 10.81 -5.15
C ASN A 254 9.04 11.98 -4.26
N GLN A 255 8.99 13.21 -4.79
CA GLN A 255 9.25 14.43 -4.02
C GLN A 255 8.24 14.58 -2.88
N LEU A 256 6.96 14.32 -3.14
CA LEU A 256 5.94 14.31 -2.10
C LEU A 256 6.19 13.20 -1.06
N ALA A 257 6.43 11.97 -1.49
CA ALA A 257 6.67 10.85 -0.58
C ALA A 257 7.91 11.05 0.31
N LYS A 258 8.98 11.63 -0.23
CA LYS A 258 10.16 12.02 0.54
C LYS A 258 9.82 13.07 1.60
N CYS A 259 9.05 14.09 1.23
CA CYS A 259 8.59 15.13 2.14
C CYS A 259 7.74 14.56 3.31
N LEU A 260 6.93 13.53 3.02
CA LEU A 260 6.09 12.87 4.01
C LEU A 260 6.82 11.79 4.83
N GLY A 261 8.11 11.55 4.55
CA GLY A 261 8.92 10.55 5.24
C GLY A 261 8.51 9.10 4.95
N TRP A 262 7.92 8.81 3.78
CA TRP A 262 7.46 7.45 3.42
C TRP A 262 8.54 6.57 2.82
N LEU A 263 9.61 7.17 2.30
CA LEU A 263 10.69 6.44 1.65
C LEU A 263 11.70 6.07 2.73
N PRO A 264 11.85 4.78 3.08
CA PRO A 264 12.83 4.37 4.06
C PRO A 264 14.24 4.60 3.51
N ASP A 265 15.16 4.91 4.42
CA ASP A 265 16.58 4.87 4.13
C ASP A 265 17.02 3.40 4.14
N PHE A 266 17.32 2.88 2.96
CA PHE A 266 17.89 1.54 2.82
C PHE A 266 19.38 1.61 3.11
N ASP A 267 19.80 1.00 4.21
CA ASP A 267 21.22 0.79 4.52
C ASP A 267 21.87 -0.04 3.38
N PRO A 268 22.86 0.50 2.65
CA PRO A 268 23.55 -0.23 1.59
C PRO A 268 24.27 -1.49 2.07
N ALA A 269 24.60 -1.58 3.37
CA ALA A 269 25.24 -2.75 3.97
C ALA A 269 24.25 -3.86 4.36
N HIS A 270 22.95 -3.54 4.45
CA HIS A 270 21.93 -4.50 4.84
C HIS A 270 21.51 -5.39 3.66
N VAL A 271 21.53 -6.71 3.87
CA VAL A 271 21.05 -7.70 2.91
C VAL A 271 19.77 -8.30 3.46
N TYR A 272 18.66 -8.09 2.75
CA TYR A 272 17.37 -8.64 3.15
C TYR A 272 17.31 -10.14 2.88
N ASP A 273 16.50 -10.85 3.66
CA ASP A 273 16.17 -12.25 3.37
C ASP A 273 15.31 -12.34 2.11
N VAL A 274 14.34 -11.43 1.98
CA VAL A 274 13.45 -11.33 0.82
C VAL A 274 13.16 -9.89 0.43
N ALA A 275 13.22 -9.64 -0.88
CA ALA A 275 12.73 -8.41 -1.48
C ALA A 275 11.53 -8.70 -2.40
N ILE A 276 10.42 -8.02 -2.17
CA ILE A 276 9.14 -8.24 -2.83
C ILE A 276 8.83 -7.05 -3.73
N VAL A 277 8.52 -7.31 -5.00
CA VAL A 277 8.19 -6.26 -5.98
C VAL A 277 6.73 -6.36 -6.37
N GLY A 278 5.92 -5.41 -5.88
CA GLY A 278 4.49 -5.28 -6.10
C GLY A 278 3.70 -5.36 -4.79
N ALA A 279 2.95 -4.32 -4.44
CA ALA A 279 2.12 -4.24 -3.24
C ALA A 279 0.65 -4.57 -3.53
N GLY A 280 0.39 -5.48 -4.49
CA GLY A 280 -0.92 -6.10 -4.68
C GLY A 280 -1.22 -7.15 -3.60
N PRO A 281 -2.39 -7.82 -3.66
CA PRO A 281 -2.77 -8.84 -2.68
C PRO A 281 -1.72 -9.96 -2.49
N ALA A 282 -1.07 -10.40 -3.58
CA ALA A 282 -0.02 -11.42 -3.53
C ALA A 282 1.22 -10.95 -2.75
N GLY A 283 1.77 -9.78 -3.11
CA GLY A 283 2.97 -9.26 -2.46
C GLY A 283 2.74 -8.80 -1.02
N LEU A 284 1.57 -8.23 -0.72
CA LEU A 284 1.20 -7.91 0.67
C LEU A 284 1.05 -9.17 1.52
N ALA A 285 0.47 -10.24 0.99
CA ALA A 285 0.41 -11.52 1.70
C ALA A 285 1.82 -12.09 1.93
N ALA A 286 2.67 -12.13 0.90
CA ALA A 286 4.06 -12.58 1.05
C ALA A 286 4.84 -11.76 2.09
N ALA A 287 4.65 -10.44 2.10
CA ALA A 287 5.30 -9.55 3.07
C ALA A 287 4.84 -9.84 4.51
N VAL A 288 3.53 -9.99 4.73
CA VAL A 288 2.96 -10.33 6.06
C VAL A 288 3.50 -11.66 6.55
N TYR A 289 3.39 -12.72 5.74
CA TYR A 289 3.78 -14.06 6.15
C TYR A 289 5.29 -14.14 6.40
N ALA A 290 6.12 -13.63 5.48
CA ALA A 290 7.57 -13.63 5.63
C ALA A 290 8.03 -12.88 6.89
N ALA A 291 7.53 -11.66 7.12
CA ALA A 291 7.92 -10.88 8.29
C ALA A 291 7.40 -11.49 9.59
N SER A 292 6.21 -12.11 9.59
CA SER A 292 5.68 -12.81 10.77
C SER A 292 6.49 -14.05 11.16
N GLU A 293 7.23 -14.65 10.20
CA GLU A 293 8.16 -15.76 10.41
C GLU A 293 9.59 -15.27 10.73
N GLY A 294 9.78 -13.96 10.92
CA GLY A 294 11.04 -13.36 11.35
C GLY A 294 12.03 -13.04 10.24
N LEU A 295 11.62 -13.14 8.96
CA LEU A 295 12.46 -12.73 7.84
C LEU A 295 12.55 -11.21 7.75
N SER A 296 13.72 -10.69 7.39
CA SER A 296 13.89 -9.30 6.97
C SER A 296 13.31 -9.09 5.57
N VAL A 297 12.31 -8.21 5.45
CA VAL A 297 11.54 -8.02 4.21
C VAL A 297 11.62 -6.59 3.72
N ALA A 298 12.00 -6.40 2.46
CA ALA A 298 11.80 -5.15 1.72
C ALA A 298 10.64 -5.28 0.72
N LEU A 299 9.73 -4.32 0.66
CA LEU A 299 8.58 -4.30 -0.27
C LEU A 299 8.59 -3.02 -1.10
N PHE A 300 8.48 -3.16 -2.42
CA PHE A 300 8.49 -2.05 -3.38
C PHE A 300 7.21 -2.01 -4.21
N ASP A 301 6.64 -0.83 -4.42
CA ASP A 301 5.55 -0.63 -5.39
C ASP A 301 5.60 0.78 -5.98
N GLY A 302 5.37 0.91 -7.29
CA GLY A 302 5.49 2.18 -7.99
C GLY A 302 4.34 3.16 -7.79
N TRP A 303 3.24 2.75 -7.14
CA TRP A 303 2.02 3.55 -7.02
C TRP A 303 1.47 3.56 -5.59
N GLY A 304 1.20 2.40 -5.01
CA GLY A 304 0.40 2.31 -3.79
C GLY A 304 -0.01 0.87 -3.46
N PRO A 305 -0.31 0.57 -2.19
CA PRO A 305 -0.86 -0.72 -1.84
C PRO A 305 -2.19 -0.95 -2.55
N GLY A 306 -2.42 -2.20 -2.95
CA GLY A 306 -3.70 -2.66 -3.48
C GLY A 306 -3.64 -3.27 -4.87
N GLY A 307 -2.68 -2.88 -5.71
CA GLY A 307 -2.62 -3.29 -7.11
C GLY A 307 -3.97 -3.09 -7.82
N GLN A 308 -4.34 -4.03 -8.70
CA GLN A 308 -5.65 -3.99 -9.36
C GLN A 308 -6.81 -4.14 -8.37
N ALA A 309 -6.68 -5.05 -7.40
CA ALA A 309 -7.75 -5.33 -6.43
C ALA A 309 -8.13 -4.08 -5.64
N GLY A 310 -7.17 -3.20 -5.31
CA GLY A 310 -7.39 -1.94 -4.61
C GLY A 310 -8.40 -1.00 -5.28
N THR A 311 -8.62 -1.15 -6.60
CA THR A 311 -9.58 -0.34 -7.37
C THR A 311 -11.02 -0.90 -7.35
N SER A 312 -11.21 -2.13 -6.86
CA SER A 312 -12.53 -2.74 -6.78
C SER A 312 -13.39 -2.07 -5.71
N ALA A 313 -14.54 -1.52 -6.12
CA ALA A 313 -15.52 -0.92 -5.20
C ALA A 313 -16.01 -1.92 -4.15
N ARG A 314 -16.21 -3.20 -4.53
CA ARG A 314 -16.62 -4.28 -3.64
C ARG A 314 -16.15 -5.65 -4.16
N ILE A 315 -15.67 -6.48 -3.26
CA ILE A 315 -15.26 -7.87 -3.47
C ILE A 315 -16.17 -8.75 -2.61
N GLU A 316 -17.03 -9.55 -3.24
CA GLU A 316 -17.98 -10.44 -2.53
C GLU A 316 -17.48 -11.89 -2.43
N ASN A 317 -16.48 -12.26 -3.22
CA ASN A 317 -15.96 -13.63 -3.30
C ASN A 317 -14.64 -13.83 -2.52
N TYR A 318 -14.39 -12.98 -1.52
CA TYR A 318 -13.28 -13.15 -0.58
C TYR A 318 -13.81 -13.73 0.74
N LEU A 319 -13.35 -14.93 1.08
CA LEU A 319 -13.80 -15.68 2.25
C LEU A 319 -13.60 -14.86 3.54
N GLY A 320 -14.59 -14.89 4.44
CA GLY A 320 -14.56 -14.16 5.71
C GLY A 320 -15.29 -12.81 5.71
N PHE A 321 -15.72 -12.31 4.54
CA PHE A 321 -16.50 -11.07 4.42
C PHE A 321 -17.90 -11.35 3.84
N PRO A 322 -18.88 -11.75 4.67
CA PRO A 322 -20.22 -12.13 4.19
C PRO A 322 -20.98 -10.97 3.53
N ALA A 323 -20.70 -9.73 3.94
CA ALA A 323 -21.21 -8.52 3.29
C ALA A 323 -20.30 -8.00 2.16
N GLY A 324 -19.25 -8.74 1.80
CA GLY A 324 -18.17 -8.25 0.94
C GLY A 324 -17.31 -7.16 1.59
N ILE A 325 -16.24 -6.78 0.90
CA ILE A 325 -15.31 -5.73 1.34
C ILE A 325 -14.79 -4.96 0.13
N SER A 326 -14.62 -3.64 0.23
CA SER A 326 -13.94 -2.88 -0.84
C SER A 326 -12.49 -3.32 -0.98
N GLY A 327 -11.95 -3.34 -2.19
CA GLY A 327 -10.57 -3.71 -2.43
C GLY A 327 -9.55 -2.81 -1.73
N GLN A 328 -9.81 -1.51 -1.67
CA GLN A 328 -9.00 -0.57 -0.91
C GLN A 328 -8.95 -0.94 0.58
N ALA A 329 -10.09 -1.21 1.21
CA ALA A 329 -10.13 -1.60 2.62
C ALA A 329 -9.42 -2.94 2.89
N LEU A 330 -9.59 -3.93 1.99
CA LEU A 330 -8.91 -5.23 2.12
C LEU A 330 -7.38 -5.05 2.11
N THR A 331 -6.88 -4.33 1.12
CA THR A 331 -5.44 -4.18 0.90
C THR A 331 -4.78 -3.18 1.84
N SER A 332 -5.49 -2.14 2.28
CA SER A 332 -5.01 -1.25 3.34
C SER A 332 -4.82 -2.01 4.66
N ARG A 333 -5.72 -2.94 4.99
CA ARG A 333 -5.55 -3.80 6.19
C ARG A 333 -4.32 -4.69 6.10
N ALA A 334 -4.09 -5.33 4.95
CA ALA A 334 -2.90 -6.15 4.73
C ALA A 334 -1.61 -5.30 4.76
N PHE A 335 -1.64 -4.10 4.20
CA PHE A 335 -0.55 -3.14 4.28
C PHE A 335 -0.19 -2.79 5.73
N MET A 336 -1.19 -2.50 6.56
CA MET A 336 -1.00 -2.19 7.98
C MET A 336 -0.52 -3.40 8.79
N GLN A 337 -0.84 -4.63 8.36
CA GLN A 337 -0.27 -5.85 8.94
C GLN A 337 1.21 -6.02 8.57
N ALA A 338 1.57 -5.85 7.30
CA ALA A 338 2.97 -5.93 6.85
C ALA A 338 3.83 -4.92 7.64
N GLN A 339 3.31 -3.71 7.76
CA GLN A 339 3.81 -2.65 8.60
C GLN A 339 3.97 -3.05 10.08
N LYS A 340 2.92 -3.63 10.70
CA LYS A 340 2.98 -4.11 12.10
C LYS A 340 4.15 -5.09 12.31
N PHE A 341 4.40 -5.97 11.35
CA PHE A 341 5.50 -6.94 11.40
C PHE A 341 6.86 -6.36 11.01
N GLY A 342 6.97 -5.06 10.74
CA GLY A 342 8.25 -4.39 10.52
C GLY A 342 8.79 -4.48 9.09
N VAL A 343 7.95 -4.81 8.10
CA VAL A 343 8.37 -4.80 6.68
C VAL A 343 8.87 -3.41 6.29
N HIS A 344 10.03 -3.34 5.63
CA HIS A 344 10.56 -2.11 5.06
C HIS A 344 9.89 -1.82 3.72
N ILE A 345 8.88 -0.95 3.76
CA ILE A 345 8.03 -0.64 2.62
C ILE A 345 8.49 0.66 1.97
N SER A 346 8.80 0.62 0.67
CA SER A 346 9.12 1.81 -0.13
C SER A 346 8.06 2.01 -1.20
N ILE A 347 7.15 2.96 -0.95
CA ILE A 347 6.04 3.30 -1.84
C ILE A 347 5.86 4.83 -1.84
N PRO A 348 5.77 5.49 -3.00
CA PRO A 348 6.00 4.94 -4.34
C PRO A 348 7.50 4.72 -4.60
N SER A 349 7.87 3.58 -5.15
CA SER A 349 9.21 3.27 -5.64
C SER A 349 9.14 2.23 -6.75
N ARG A 350 9.48 2.67 -7.97
CA ARG A 350 9.52 1.79 -9.14
C ARG A 350 10.84 1.06 -9.22
N VAL A 351 10.76 -0.25 -9.40
CA VAL A 351 11.92 -1.10 -9.69
C VAL A 351 12.24 -1.00 -11.17
N ARG A 352 13.48 -0.62 -11.48
CA ARG A 352 13.99 -0.51 -12.85
C ARG A 352 14.45 -1.85 -13.41
N ARG A 353 15.23 -2.60 -12.62
CA ARG A 353 15.80 -3.89 -13.03
C ARG A 353 16.17 -4.77 -11.83
N LEU A 354 16.11 -6.09 -12.04
CA LEU A 354 16.74 -7.09 -11.18
C LEU A 354 18.15 -7.46 -11.68
N ARG A 355 19.14 -7.45 -10.78
CA ARG A 355 20.52 -7.92 -11.01
C ARG A 355 20.66 -9.35 -10.50
N CYS A 356 20.76 -10.29 -11.43
CA CYS A 356 20.83 -11.73 -11.16
C CYS A 356 22.22 -12.31 -11.41
N GLU A 357 23.13 -11.49 -11.95
CA GLU A 357 24.50 -11.84 -12.30
C GLU A 357 25.45 -11.77 -11.08
N GLN A 358 24.91 -11.45 -9.90
CA GLN A 358 25.65 -11.27 -8.65
C GLN A 358 24.94 -11.93 -7.47
N THR A 359 25.71 -12.25 -6.43
CA THR A 359 25.21 -12.80 -5.16
C THR A 359 25.71 -11.93 -4.01
N PRO A 360 24.84 -11.41 -3.14
CA PRO A 360 23.37 -11.50 -3.16
C PRO A 360 22.73 -10.79 -4.38
N LEU A 361 21.48 -11.17 -4.70
CA LEU A 361 20.70 -10.52 -5.75
C LEU A 361 20.52 -9.03 -5.40
N ALA A 362 20.31 -8.17 -6.39
CA ALA A 362 20.01 -6.77 -6.11
C ALA A 362 18.89 -6.19 -6.96
N ILE A 363 18.00 -5.46 -6.30
CA ILE A 363 16.97 -4.63 -6.93
C ILE A 363 17.57 -3.25 -7.16
N GLU A 364 17.40 -2.73 -8.37
CA GLU A 364 17.76 -1.36 -8.73
C GLU A 364 16.49 -0.54 -8.95
N LEU A 365 16.35 0.56 -8.21
CA LEU A 365 15.22 1.49 -8.30
C LEU A 365 15.44 2.52 -9.42
N GLU A 366 14.37 3.16 -9.89
CA GLU A 366 14.45 4.23 -10.89
C GLU A 366 15.27 5.44 -10.43
N ASP A 367 15.33 5.70 -9.12
CA ASP A 367 16.14 6.76 -8.52
C ASP A 367 17.63 6.39 -8.33
N GLY A 368 18.04 5.20 -8.77
CA GLY A 368 19.41 4.72 -8.73
C GLY A 368 19.81 4.01 -7.43
N ARG A 369 18.96 4.01 -6.40
CA ARG A 369 19.21 3.23 -5.17
C ARG A 369 19.23 1.74 -5.49
N ARG A 370 20.04 1.00 -4.72
CA ARG A 370 20.18 -0.45 -4.82
C ARG A 370 19.87 -1.10 -3.49
N VAL A 371 19.14 -2.20 -3.52
CA VAL A 371 18.79 -2.98 -2.34
C VAL A 371 19.17 -4.43 -2.57
N ALA A 372 20.06 -4.94 -1.72
CA ALA A 372 20.54 -6.31 -1.79
C ALA A 372 19.59 -7.27 -1.07
N SER A 373 19.40 -8.47 -1.62
CA SER A 373 18.54 -9.49 -1.03
C SER A 373 19.01 -10.91 -1.37
N HIS A 374 18.82 -11.84 -0.43
CA HIS A 374 19.04 -13.26 -0.68
C HIS A 374 18.00 -13.83 -1.66
N THR A 375 16.73 -13.48 -1.49
CA THR A 375 15.65 -13.93 -2.40
C THR A 375 14.83 -12.77 -2.94
N VAL A 376 14.18 -12.96 -4.09
CA VAL A 376 13.28 -11.96 -4.69
C VAL A 376 11.95 -12.58 -5.05
N VAL A 377 10.86 -11.91 -4.71
CA VAL A 377 9.50 -12.29 -5.08
C VAL A 377 8.93 -11.29 -6.07
N VAL A 378 8.69 -11.74 -7.30
CA VAL A 378 8.01 -11.00 -8.36
C VAL A 378 6.50 -11.09 -8.12
N ALA A 379 5.91 -10.01 -7.59
CA ALA A 379 4.47 -9.89 -7.31
C ALA A 379 3.83 -8.68 -8.04
N SER A 380 4.43 -8.27 -9.16
CA SER A 380 4.12 -7.04 -9.90
C SER A 380 2.77 -7.07 -10.65
N GLY A 381 2.11 -8.22 -10.65
CA GLY A 381 0.80 -8.44 -11.26
C GLY A 381 0.82 -8.29 -12.79
N ALA A 382 -0.36 -8.01 -13.33
CA ALA A 382 -0.57 -7.71 -14.73
C ALA A 382 -1.42 -6.45 -14.87
N THR A 383 -1.50 -5.91 -16.09
CA THR A 383 -2.32 -4.77 -16.45
C THR A 383 -3.23 -5.17 -17.60
N TYR A 384 -4.54 -4.93 -17.50
CA TYR A 384 -5.45 -5.16 -18.61
C TYR A 384 -5.09 -4.25 -19.78
N VAL A 385 -5.12 -4.79 -21.01
CA VAL A 385 -4.94 -3.99 -22.21
C VAL A 385 -6.13 -3.06 -22.36
N ARG A 386 -5.90 -1.75 -22.27
CA ARG A 386 -6.93 -0.73 -22.44
C ARG A 386 -6.89 -0.16 -23.86
N PRO A 387 -7.84 -0.50 -24.73
CA PRO A 387 -7.94 0.14 -26.04
C PRO A 387 -8.40 1.59 -25.89
N ALA A 388 -7.99 2.44 -26.83
CA ALA A 388 -8.39 3.85 -26.86
C ALA A 388 -9.84 3.98 -27.35
N ILE A 389 -10.79 3.89 -26.41
CA ILE A 389 -12.23 4.01 -26.66
C ILE A 389 -12.77 5.22 -25.89
N ALA A 390 -13.46 6.13 -26.57
CA ALA A 390 -14.05 7.31 -25.94
C ALA A 390 -15.07 6.88 -24.86
N GLY A 391 -14.98 7.45 -23.66
CA GLY A 391 -15.86 7.14 -22.52
C GLY A 391 -15.47 5.90 -21.70
N LEU A 392 -14.41 5.16 -22.08
CA LEU A 392 -14.01 3.93 -21.37
C LEU A 392 -13.58 4.16 -19.92
N ASP A 393 -12.74 5.16 -19.67
CA ASP A 393 -12.21 5.40 -18.33
C ASP A 393 -13.29 5.88 -17.35
N SER A 394 -14.23 6.72 -17.79
CA SER A 394 -15.33 7.22 -16.94
C SER A 394 -16.39 6.15 -16.61
N LEU A 395 -16.51 5.12 -17.46
CA LEU A 395 -17.48 4.04 -17.33
C LEU A 395 -16.90 2.75 -16.74
N THR A 396 -15.58 2.69 -16.51
CA THR A 396 -14.94 1.55 -15.82
C THR A 396 -15.50 1.41 -14.40
N GLY A 397 -16.07 0.25 -14.08
CA GLY A 397 -16.76 -0.01 -12.82
C GLY A 397 -18.18 0.57 -12.75
N ARG A 398 -18.62 1.34 -13.74
CA ARG A 398 -19.99 1.89 -13.90
C ARG A 398 -20.69 1.30 -15.13
N GLY A 399 -20.51 0.00 -15.34
CA GLY A 399 -21.06 -0.72 -16.48
C GLY A 399 -20.00 -1.32 -17.40
N VAL A 400 -18.74 -0.87 -17.34
CA VAL A 400 -17.64 -1.54 -18.05
C VAL A 400 -16.78 -2.34 -17.08
N PHE A 401 -16.55 -3.62 -17.40
CA PHE A 401 -15.81 -4.58 -16.58
C PHE A 401 -14.73 -5.29 -17.39
N PHE A 402 -13.57 -5.56 -16.81
CA PHE A 402 -12.45 -6.26 -17.48
C PHE A 402 -12.37 -7.76 -17.13
N GLY A 403 -13.52 -8.34 -16.76
CA GLY A 403 -13.67 -9.75 -16.43
C GLY A 403 -15.09 -10.07 -15.96
N SER A 404 -15.42 -11.35 -15.91
CA SER A 404 -16.71 -11.85 -15.42
C SER A 404 -16.54 -12.64 -14.12
N SER A 405 -17.13 -12.16 -13.03
CA SER A 405 -17.24 -12.91 -11.76
C SER A 405 -18.70 -13.18 -11.40
N PRO A 406 -18.96 -14.04 -10.39
CA PRO A 406 -20.31 -14.23 -9.87
C PRO A 406 -21.02 -12.96 -9.41
N VAL A 407 -20.27 -11.91 -9.06
CA VAL A 407 -20.84 -10.61 -8.70
C VAL A 407 -21.43 -9.93 -9.93
N GLU A 408 -20.64 -9.72 -10.98
CA GLU A 408 -21.14 -9.07 -12.20
C GLU A 408 -22.19 -9.92 -12.91
N ALA A 409 -22.07 -11.26 -12.88
CA ALA A 409 -23.06 -12.15 -13.47
C ALA A 409 -24.44 -11.98 -12.81
N LYS A 410 -24.53 -11.73 -11.50
CA LYS A 410 -25.81 -11.40 -10.84
C LYS A 410 -26.41 -10.09 -11.36
N LEU A 411 -25.58 -9.08 -11.61
CA LEU A 411 -26.02 -7.79 -12.16
C LEU A 411 -26.60 -7.92 -13.57
N CYS A 412 -26.17 -8.94 -14.32
CA CYS A 412 -26.63 -9.20 -15.69
C CYS A 412 -28.03 -9.85 -15.77
N LYS A 413 -28.62 -10.27 -14.64
CA LYS A 413 -29.86 -11.05 -14.65
C LYS A 413 -31.00 -10.30 -15.34
N GLY A 414 -31.52 -10.88 -16.42
CA GLY A 414 -32.60 -10.30 -17.22
C GLY A 414 -32.19 -9.15 -18.16
N LEU A 415 -30.89 -8.82 -18.23
CA LEU A 415 -30.36 -7.75 -19.07
C LEU A 415 -29.68 -8.29 -20.33
N GLU A 416 -29.59 -7.44 -21.35
CA GLU A 416 -28.72 -7.64 -22.50
C GLU A 416 -27.35 -7.04 -22.17
N VAL A 417 -26.28 -7.77 -22.51
CA VAL A 417 -24.90 -7.38 -22.18
C VAL A 417 -24.00 -7.53 -23.40
N ALA A 418 -22.93 -6.75 -23.46
CA ALA A 418 -21.92 -6.87 -24.50
C ALA A 418 -20.63 -7.50 -23.96
N VAL A 419 -19.97 -8.30 -24.78
CA VAL A 419 -18.67 -8.90 -24.50
C VAL A 419 -17.73 -8.57 -25.66
N VAL A 420 -16.56 -8.01 -25.38
CA VAL A 420 -15.53 -7.72 -26.38
C VAL A 420 -14.35 -8.65 -26.18
N GLY A 421 -14.02 -9.47 -27.18
CA GLY A 421 -12.82 -10.31 -27.17
C GLY A 421 -12.99 -11.62 -27.93
N GLY A 422 -11.95 -12.06 -28.64
CA GLY A 422 -11.96 -13.27 -29.49
C GLY A 422 -11.09 -14.42 -28.97
N GLY A 423 -10.51 -14.31 -27.78
CA GLY A 423 -9.65 -15.35 -27.20
C GLY A 423 -10.39 -16.29 -26.24
N ASN A 424 -9.70 -17.31 -25.74
CA ASN A 424 -10.27 -18.29 -24.80
C ASN A 424 -10.93 -17.69 -23.56
N SER A 425 -10.32 -16.67 -22.94
CA SER A 425 -10.91 -16.00 -21.77
C SER A 425 -12.25 -15.34 -22.10
N ALA A 426 -12.37 -14.73 -23.28
CA ALA A 426 -13.62 -14.16 -23.76
C ALA A 426 -14.65 -15.26 -24.00
N GLY A 427 -14.28 -16.37 -24.64
CA GLY A 427 -15.19 -17.49 -24.89
C GLY A 427 -15.74 -18.11 -23.62
N GLN A 428 -14.89 -18.29 -22.60
CA GLN A 428 -15.33 -18.73 -21.27
C GLN A 428 -16.27 -17.70 -20.61
N GLY A 429 -15.95 -16.41 -20.73
CA GLY A 429 -16.80 -15.32 -20.23
C GLY A 429 -18.18 -15.30 -20.88
N VAL A 430 -18.25 -15.47 -22.21
CA VAL A 430 -19.51 -15.53 -22.97
C VAL A 430 -20.37 -16.69 -22.49
N VAL A 431 -19.80 -17.90 -22.43
CA VAL A 431 -20.51 -19.09 -21.96
C VAL A 431 -21.06 -18.91 -20.54
N TYR A 432 -20.27 -18.28 -19.66
CA TYR A 432 -20.67 -18.01 -18.29
C TYR A 432 -21.76 -16.93 -18.18
N LEU A 433 -21.61 -15.81 -18.90
CA LEU A 433 -22.58 -14.71 -18.88
C LEU A 433 -23.90 -15.12 -19.55
N ALA A 434 -23.87 -15.95 -20.58
CA ALA A 434 -25.06 -16.46 -21.26
C ALA A 434 -25.98 -17.28 -20.35
N SER A 435 -25.46 -17.88 -19.27
CA SER A 435 -26.32 -18.57 -18.29
C SER A 435 -27.01 -17.63 -17.28
N HIS A 436 -26.72 -16.32 -17.32
CA HIS A 436 -27.24 -15.33 -16.39
C HIS A 436 -27.99 -14.18 -17.10
N ALA A 437 -27.47 -13.73 -18.24
CA ALA A 437 -28.01 -12.64 -19.03
C ALA A 437 -29.20 -13.06 -19.91
N LYS A 438 -30.06 -12.10 -20.24
CA LYS A 438 -31.12 -12.29 -21.25
C LYS A 438 -30.52 -12.51 -22.63
N HIS A 439 -29.49 -11.73 -22.98
CA HIS A 439 -28.78 -11.83 -24.26
C HIS A 439 -27.32 -11.37 -24.12
N VAL A 440 -26.41 -11.96 -24.90
CA VAL A 440 -24.99 -11.57 -24.97
C VAL A 440 -24.61 -11.19 -26.40
N HIS A 441 -24.23 -9.93 -26.60
CA HIS A 441 -23.62 -9.44 -27.83
C HIS A 441 -22.12 -9.70 -27.77
N LEU A 442 -21.63 -10.72 -28.49
CA LEU A 442 -20.21 -11.03 -28.60
C LEU A 442 -19.59 -10.24 -29.75
N ILE A 443 -18.74 -9.28 -29.45
CA ILE A 443 -18.10 -8.37 -30.41
C ILE A 443 -16.64 -8.77 -30.56
N VAL A 444 -16.20 -9.02 -31.79
CA VAL A 444 -14.81 -9.37 -32.10
C VAL A 444 -14.28 -8.60 -33.31
N ARG A 445 -13.03 -8.13 -33.21
CA ARG A 445 -12.33 -7.44 -34.30
C ARG A 445 -11.93 -8.40 -35.43
N GLY A 446 -11.67 -9.66 -35.11
CA GLY A 446 -11.34 -10.69 -36.10
C GLY A 446 -12.55 -11.07 -36.95
N ALA A 447 -12.30 -11.70 -38.10
CA ALA A 447 -13.35 -12.16 -38.99
C ALA A 447 -14.16 -13.34 -38.41
N ASN A 448 -13.60 -14.07 -37.44
CA ASN A 448 -14.20 -15.25 -36.82
C ASN A 448 -13.59 -15.51 -35.43
N LEU A 449 -14.06 -16.56 -34.72
CA LEU A 449 -13.56 -16.92 -33.38
C LEU A 449 -12.40 -17.93 -33.46
N GLU A 450 -12.41 -18.76 -34.48
CA GLU A 450 -11.51 -19.90 -34.73
C GLU A 450 -10.05 -19.47 -34.83
N ALA A 451 -9.77 -18.23 -35.22
CA ALA A 451 -8.41 -17.68 -35.30
C ALA A 451 -7.68 -17.65 -33.94
N HIS A 452 -8.40 -17.45 -32.84
CA HIS A 452 -7.79 -17.21 -31.51
C HIS A 452 -8.48 -17.95 -30.35
N MET A 453 -9.59 -18.63 -30.62
CA MET A 453 -10.37 -19.38 -29.64
C MET A 453 -10.29 -20.88 -29.92
N SER A 454 -10.15 -21.69 -28.87
CA SER A 454 -10.17 -23.15 -28.96
C SER A 454 -11.51 -23.66 -29.50
N GLN A 455 -11.47 -24.63 -30.42
CA GLN A 455 -12.64 -25.14 -31.16
C GLN A 455 -13.83 -25.50 -30.26
N TYR A 456 -13.60 -26.14 -29.11
CA TYR A 456 -14.69 -26.53 -28.21
C TYR A 456 -15.50 -25.33 -27.67
N LEU A 457 -14.86 -24.17 -27.47
CA LEU A 457 -15.55 -22.95 -27.05
C LEU A 457 -16.35 -22.36 -28.20
N VAL A 458 -15.78 -22.37 -29.42
CA VAL A 458 -16.49 -21.96 -30.63
C VAL A 458 -17.78 -22.78 -30.80
N ASP A 459 -17.66 -24.11 -30.74
CA ASP A 459 -18.79 -25.03 -30.85
C ASP A 459 -19.84 -24.82 -29.74
N ARG A 460 -19.37 -24.53 -28.51
CA ARG A 460 -20.27 -24.28 -27.37
C ARG A 460 -21.01 -22.96 -27.52
N ILE A 461 -20.32 -21.90 -27.95
CA ILE A 461 -20.92 -20.58 -28.19
C ILE A 461 -21.95 -20.65 -29.32
N ALA A 462 -21.64 -21.37 -30.40
CA ALA A 462 -22.55 -21.56 -31.53
C ALA A 462 -23.88 -22.23 -31.16
N ARG A 463 -23.91 -22.99 -30.05
CA ARG A 463 -25.12 -23.65 -29.54
C ARG A 463 -25.95 -22.78 -28.58
N LEU A 464 -25.46 -21.60 -28.19
CA LEU A 464 -26.18 -20.71 -27.27
C LEU A 464 -27.17 -19.83 -28.04
N ALA A 465 -28.47 -20.09 -27.84
CA ALA A 465 -29.54 -19.35 -28.52
C ALA A 465 -29.63 -17.87 -28.13
N ASN A 466 -29.04 -17.47 -27.00
CA ASN A 466 -29.04 -16.10 -26.49
C ASN A 466 -27.71 -15.36 -26.70
N VAL A 467 -26.86 -15.83 -27.61
CA VAL A 467 -25.60 -15.17 -27.97
C VAL A 467 -25.63 -14.78 -29.45
N THR A 468 -25.28 -13.54 -29.77
CA THR A 468 -25.08 -13.09 -31.16
C THR A 468 -23.64 -12.65 -31.36
N LEU A 469 -22.98 -13.21 -32.38
CA LEU A 469 -21.62 -12.86 -32.78
C LEU A 469 -21.63 -11.70 -33.79
N TYR A 470 -20.89 -10.65 -33.47
CA TYR A 470 -20.60 -9.50 -34.32
C TYR A 470 -19.10 -9.54 -34.66
N ALA A 471 -18.78 -10.22 -35.76
CA ALA A 471 -17.43 -10.32 -36.28
C ALA A 471 -17.01 -9.07 -37.07
N ALA A 472 -15.70 -8.88 -37.24
CA ALA A 472 -15.11 -7.70 -37.89
C ALA A 472 -15.70 -6.38 -37.37
N THR A 473 -15.99 -6.33 -36.06
CA THR A 473 -16.69 -5.22 -35.41
C THR A 473 -15.83 -4.65 -34.29
N GLU A 474 -15.70 -3.33 -34.26
CA GLU A 474 -14.91 -2.59 -33.28
C GLU A 474 -15.76 -1.60 -32.50
N VAL A 475 -15.55 -1.53 -31.18
CA VAL A 475 -16.18 -0.53 -30.31
C VAL A 475 -15.38 0.77 -30.42
N ILE A 476 -16.04 1.88 -30.72
CA ILE A 476 -15.40 3.18 -30.94
C ILE A 476 -15.73 4.21 -29.86
N ALA A 477 -16.90 4.12 -29.24
CA ALA A 477 -17.33 5.04 -28.19
C ALA A 477 -18.33 4.39 -27.23
N LEU A 478 -18.39 4.93 -26.02
CA LEU A 478 -19.33 4.53 -24.98
C LEU A 478 -20.06 5.77 -24.49
N LYS A 479 -21.39 5.69 -24.40
CA LYS A 479 -22.25 6.76 -23.92
C LYS A 479 -22.73 6.45 -22.51
N ASP A 480 -22.74 7.46 -21.65
CA ASP A 480 -23.16 7.35 -20.26
C ASP A 480 -24.56 7.93 -20.01
N GLU A 481 -25.18 7.44 -18.93
CA GLU A 481 -26.35 8.02 -18.28
C GLU A 481 -26.10 8.11 -16.77
N ALA A 482 -27.04 8.69 -16.01
CA ALA A 482 -26.89 8.85 -14.55
C ALA A 482 -26.53 7.52 -13.84
N ALA A 483 -27.10 6.40 -14.31
CA ALA A 483 -26.90 5.07 -13.73
C ALA A 483 -25.61 4.35 -14.21
N GLY A 484 -24.88 4.86 -15.22
CA GLY A 484 -23.69 4.22 -15.79
C GLY A 484 -23.70 4.13 -17.31
N LEU A 485 -23.16 3.05 -17.87
CA LEU A 485 -23.15 2.79 -19.31
C LEU A 485 -24.60 2.70 -19.84
N ALA A 486 -24.89 3.43 -20.91
CA ALA A 486 -26.20 3.45 -21.57
C ALA A 486 -26.16 2.81 -22.95
N GLU A 487 -25.10 3.08 -23.73
CA GLU A 487 -25.00 2.66 -25.12
C GLU A 487 -23.54 2.45 -25.53
N ILE A 488 -23.32 1.49 -26.43
CA ILE A 488 -22.03 1.18 -27.04
C ILE A 488 -22.14 1.48 -28.54
N ASP A 489 -21.29 2.36 -29.04
CA ASP A 489 -21.16 2.63 -30.47
C ASP A 489 -20.04 1.77 -31.07
N CYS A 490 -20.37 1.08 -32.15
CA CYS A 490 -19.45 0.21 -32.88
C CYS A 490 -19.41 0.57 -34.36
N VAL A 491 -18.33 0.17 -35.02
CA VAL A 491 -18.22 0.14 -36.48
C VAL A 491 -18.07 -1.32 -36.89
N GLY A 492 -19.01 -1.80 -37.70
CA GLY A 492 -18.98 -3.12 -38.31
C GLY A 492 -18.76 -3.04 -39.82
N PRO A 493 -18.69 -4.20 -40.50
CA PRO A 493 -18.41 -4.27 -41.94
C PRO A 493 -19.52 -3.65 -42.81
N ARG A 494 -20.73 -3.47 -42.25
CA ARG A 494 -21.90 -2.88 -42.92
C ARG A 494 -22.18 -1.43 -42.49
N GLY A 495 -21.29 -0.81 -41.73
CA GLY A 495 -21.44 0.54 -41.20
C GLY A 495 -21.62 0.60 -39.68
N PRO A 496 -22.06 1.75 -39.14
CA PRO A 496 -22.22 1.98 -37.72
C PRO A 496 -23.27 1.07 -37.08
N LEU A 497 -23.02 0.66 -35.83
CA LEU A 497 -23.90 -0.16 -35.01
C LEU A 497 -23.97 0.48 -33.61
N ALA A 498 -25.11 0.39 -32.94
CA ALA A 498 -25.27 0.85 -31.57
C ALA A 498 -26.03 -0.17 -30.73
N PHE A 499 -25.55 -0.43 -29.52
CA PHE A 499 -26.15 -1.38 -28.59
C PHE A 499 -26.51 -0.69 -27.28
N ARG A 500 -27.81 -0.67 -26.95
CA ARG A 500 -28.29 -0.19 -25.64
C ARG A 500 -28.13 -1.29 -24.61
N VAL A 501 -26.99 -1.28 -23.93
CA VAL A 501 -26.65 -2.25 -22.88
C VAL A 501 -26.14 -1.52 -21.65
N LYS A 502 -26.46 -2.07 -20.48
CA LYS A 502 -25.98 -1.52 -19.20
C LYS A 502 -24.59 -2.04 -18.82
N HIS A 503 -24.18 -3.16 -19.41
CA HIS A 503 -22.96 -3.86 -19.06
C HIS A 503 -22.15 -4.28 -20.29
N LEU A 504 -20.87 -3.89 -20.30
CA LEU A 504 -19.84 -4.26 -21.25
C LEU A 504 -18.72 -5.00 -20.53
N PHE A 505 -18.39 -6.19 -21.02
CA PHE A 505 -17.29 -7.01 -20.51
C PHE A 505 -16.15 -7.07 -21.52
N MET A 506 -15.00 -6.53 -21.13
CA MET A 506 -13.80 -6.45 -21.96
C MET A 506 -12.81 -7.56 -21.62
N PHE A 507 -12.57 -8.43 -22.60
CA PHE A 507 -11.56 -9.49 -22.57
C PHE A 507 -10.48 -9.21 -23.62
N THR A 508 -9.84 -8.05 -23.49
CA THR A 508 -8.78 -7.54 -24.38
C THR A 508 -7.41 -8.14 -24.10
N GLY A 509 -7.31 -9.06 -23.13
CA GLY A 509 -6.06 -9.62 -22.65
C GLY A 509 -5.44 -8.78 -21.51
N ALA A 510 -4.35 -9.31 -20.95
CA ALA A 510 -3.57 -8.64 -19.92
C ALA A 510 -2.08 -8.79 -20.25
N GLU A 511 -1.32 -7.74 -19.97
CA GLU A 511 0.14 -7.75 -20.06
C GLU A 511 0.72 -7.89 -18.65
N PRO A 512 1.59 -8.88 -18.39
CA PRO A 512 2.29 -9.01 -17.12
C PRO A 512 3.30 -7.87 -16.94
N ASN A 513 3.39 -7.34 -15.73
CA ASN A 513 4.32 -6.26 -15.39
C ASN A 513 5.73 -6.83 -15.12
N ALA A 514 6.31 -7.54 -16.11
CA ALA A 514 7.54 -8.32 -15.98
C ALA A 514 8.74 -7.73 -16.74
N ARG A 515 8.58 -6.61 -17.45
CA ARG A 515 9.65 -6.04 -18.31
C ARG A 515 10.96 -5.73 -17.56
N TRP A 516 10.89 -5.39 -16.27
CA TRP A 516 12.05 -5.12 -15.41
C TRP A 516 12.92 -6.36 -15.12
N LEU A 517 12.45 -7.57 -15.48
CA LEU A 517 13.21 -8.82 -15.37
C LEU A 517 14.08 -9.11 -16.60
N GLN A 518 13.99 -8.29 -17.65
CA GLN A 518 14.81 -8.46 -18.85
C GLN A 518 16.30 -8.44 -18.51
N GLY A 519 17.02 -9.43 -19.01
CA GLY A 519 18.45 -9.62 -18.75
C GLY A 519 18.78 -10.34 -17.44
N CYS A 520 17.81 -10.68 -16.58
CA CYS A 520 18.06 -11.48 -15.37
C CYS A 520 18.13 -13.00 -15.64
N GLY A 521 17.65 -13.48 -16.80
CA GLY A 521 17.56 -14.92 -17.11
C GLY A 521 16.24 -15.57 -16.69
N VAL A 522 15.29 -14.78 -16.15
CA VAL A 522 13.91 -15.25 -15.92
C VAL A 522 13.21 -15.47 -17.25
N THR A 523 12.68 -16.68 -17.45
CA THR A 523 11.95 -17.07 -18.65
C THR A 523 10.47 -16.70 -18.56
N THR A 524 9.87 -16.39 -19.71
CA THR A 524 8.46 -16.04 -19.85
C THR A 524 7.81 -16.84 -20.97
N ASP A 525 6.48 -16.98 -20.95
CA ASP A 525 5.73 -17.46 -22.10
C ASP A 525 5.72 -16.43 -23.26
N ASP A 526 5.10 -16.78 -24.38
CA ASP A 526 4.98 -15.92 -25.57
C ASP A 526 4.22 -14.61 -25.31
N LYS A 527 3.52 -14.51 -24.18
CA LYS A 527 2.75 -13.33 -23.75
C LYS A 527 3.47 -12.55 -22.65
N GLY A 528 4.68 -12.96 -22.28
CA GLY A 528 5.52 -12.32 -21.27
C GLY A 528 5.23 -12.73 -19.82
N PHE A 529 4.35 -13.71 -19.57
CA PHE A 529 4.04 -14.16 -18.21
C PHE A 529 5.18 -15.02 -17.67
N VAL A 530 5.58 -14.77 -16.44
CA VAL A 530 6.75 -15.44 -15.82
C VAL A 530 6.46 -16.93 -15.63
N LEU A 531 7.34 -17.77 -16.17
CA LEU A 531 7.25 -19.22 -15.99
C LEU A 531 7.76 -19.59 -14.59
N THR A 532 7.10 -20.55 -13.93
CA THR A 532 7.49 -21.04 -12.60
C THR A 532 7.42 -22.56 -12.52
N GLY A 533 8.15 -23.14 -11.56
CA GLY A 533 8.15 -24.57 -11.25
C GLY A 533 8.46 -25.40 -12.48
N ALA A 534 7.63 -26.43 -12.74
CA ALA A 534 7.82 -27.33 -13.87
C ALA A 534 7.83 -26.62 -15.24
N ALA A 535 7.14 -25.48 -15.38
CA ALA A 535 7.11 -24.71 -16.63
C ALA A 535 8.37 -23.86 -16.84
N ALA A 536 9.14 -23.58 -15.78
CA ALA A 536 10.39 -22.83 -15.86
C ALA A 536 11.62 -23.70 -16.18
N ARG A 537 11.46 -25.03 -16.16
CA ARG A 537 12.55 -25.99 -16.36
C ARG A 537 13.13 -25.92 -17.77
N GLY A 538 14.45 -25.91 -17.86
CA GLY A 538 15.17 -25.97 -19.13
C GLY A 538 15.05 -27.32 -19.84
N ALA A 539 15.17 -27.33 -21.18
CA ALA A 539 15.29 -28.57 -21.94
C ALA A 539 16.63 -29.26 -21.60
N GLY A 540 16.59 -30.28 -20.73
CA GLY A 540 17.76 -31.02 -20.28
C GLY A 540 17.89 -31.16 -18.75
N GLU A 541 17.07 -30.45 -17.97
CA GLU A 541 17.01 -30.63 -16.52
C GLU A 541 16.30 -31.94 -16.14
N SER A 542 16.89 -32.67 -15.20
CA SER A 542 16.38 -33.96 -14.77
C SER A 542 15.22 -33.77 -13.77
N GLN A 543 14.30 -34.76 -13.65
CA GLN A 543 13.20 -34.70 -12.68
C GLN A 543 13.67 -34.52 -11.22
N GLY A 544 14.96 -34.79 -10.93
CA GLY A 544 15.60 -34.63 -9.62
C GLY A 544 16.09 -33.22 -9.29
N ASP A 545 16.15 -32.29 -10.25
CA ASP A 545 16.43 -30.87 -9.99
C ASP A 545 15.15 -30.23 -9.43
N ALA A 546 15.09 -30.13 -8.10
CA ALA A 546 13.91 -29.73 -7.35
C ALA A 546 13.64 -28.21 -7.43
N HIS A 547 13.19 -27.74 -8.60
CA HIS A 547 12.59 -26.40 -8.69
C HIS A 547 11.34 -26.32 -7.85
N GLN A 548 11.31 -25.35 -6.93
CA GLN A 548 10.14 -25.13 -6.11
C GLN A 548 8.97 -24.63 -6.98
N THR A 549 7.73 -24.92 -6.57
CA THR A 549 6.55 -24.70 -7.43
C THR A 549 6.33 -23.24 -7.91
N LEU A 550 6.81 -22.26 -7.14
CA LEU A 550 6.71 -20.82 -7.43
C LEU A 550 8.06 -20.21 -7.83
N GLU A 551 9.13 -20.99 -7.88
CA GLU A 551 10.46 -20.54 -8.30
C GLU A 551 10.50 -20.38 -9.82
N THR A 552 11.19 -19.35 -10.28
CA THR A 552 11.41 -19.07 -11.71
C THR A 552 12.60 -19.88 -12.24
N SER A 553 13.03 -19.62 -13.48
CA SER A 553 14.26 -20.19 -14.04
C SER A 553 15.55 -19.67 -13.39
N VAL A 554 15.45 -18.73 -12.43
CA VAL A 554 16.59 -18.19 -11.68
C VAL A 554 16.44 -18.58 -10.21
N ASN A 555 17.46 -19.25 -9.66
CA ASN A 555 17.42 -19.74 -8.28
C ASN A 555 17.25 -18.60 -7.26
N GLY A 556 16.30 -18.76 -6.33
CA GLY A 556 15.97 -17.76 -5.32
C GLY A 556 15.17 -16.56 -5.87
N VAL A 557 14.74 -16.60 -7.13
CA VAL A 557 13.75 -15.66 -7.69
C VAL A 557 12.43 -16.41 -7.87
N PHE A 558 11.38 -15.92 -7.23
CA PHE A 558 10.03 -16.49 -7.24
C PHE A 558 9.07 -15.56 -7.96
N ALA A 559 7.96 -16.09 -8.48
CA ALA A 559 6.87 -15.28 -9.03
C ALA A 559 5.50 -15.75 -8.53
N ILE A 560 4.67 -14.79 -8.12
CA ILE A 560 3.36 -15.04 -7.51
C ILE A 560 2.28 -14.10 -8.06
N GLY A 561 1.03 -14.56 -8.02
CA GLY A 561 -0.12 -13.79 -8.45
C GLY A 561 -0.17 -13.58 -9.96
N ASP A 562 -0.72 -12.45 -10.40
CA ASP A 562 -1.12 -12.29 -11.79
C ASP A 562 0.03 -12.13 -12.78
N VAL A 563 1.27 -11.95 -12.32
CA VAL A 563 2.46 -11.86 -13.18
C VAL A 563 2.89 -13.21 -13.75
N ARG A 564 2.59 -14.32 -13.06
CA ARG A 564 3.04 -15.66 -13.46
C ARG A 564 2.10 -16.31 -14.47
N PHE A 565 2.66 -17.22 -15.26
CA PHE A 565 1.93 -18.11 -16.16
C PHE A 565 1.03 -19.06 -15.37
N GLY A 566 -0.18 -19.27 -15.85
CA GLY A 566 -1.12 -20.23 -15.26
C GLY A 566 -1.71 -19.86 -13.89
N SER A 567 -1.55 -18.60 -13.42
CA SER A 567 -2.24 -18.17 -12.19
C SER A 567 -3.74 -17.99 -12.39
N ILE A 568 -4.50 -18.19 -11.30
CA ILE A 568 -5.97 -18.24 -11.30
C ILE A 568 -6.60 -16.85 -11.50
N LYS A 569 -5.81 -15.77 -11.44
CA LYS A 569 -6.25 -14.37 -11.59
C LYS A 569 -7.40 -14.00 -10.64
N ARG A 570 -7.25 -14.38 -9.36
CA ARG A 570 -8.22 -14.13 -8.27
C ARG A 570 -7.49 -13.63 -7.04
N VAL A 571 -8.11 -12.71 -6.31
CA VAL A 571 -7.54 -12.12 -5.09
C VAL A 571 -7.20 -13.19 -4.05
N SER A 572 -8.09 -14.14 -3.79
CA SER A 572 -7.87 -15.22 -2.82
C SER A 572 -6.72 -16.16 -3.24
N ALA A 573 -6.64 -16.50 -4.52
CA ALA A 573 -5.53 -17.32 -5.05
C ALA A 573 -4.19 -16.58 -4.96
N ALA A 574 -4.18 -15.30 -5.31
CA ALA A 574 -3.01 -14.44 -5.20
C ALA A 574 -2.49 -14.35 -3.75
N VAL A 575 -3.40 -14.18 -2.78
CA VAL A 575 -3.06 -14.21 -1.34
C VAL A 575 -2.52 -15.59 -0.92
N GLY A 576 -3.15 -16.67 -1.40
CA GLY A 576 -2.68 -18.04 -1.12
C GLY A 576 -1.27 -18.31 -1.64
N GLU A 577 -0.95 -17.87 -2.86
CA GLU A 577 0.41 -17.96 -3.41
C GLU A 577 1.41 -17.10 -2.62
N GLY A 578 0.99 -15.91 -2.16
CA GLY A 578 1.79 -15.06 -1.29
C GLY A 578 2.13 -15.71 0.05
N ALA A 579 1.20 -16.44 0.66
CA ALA A 579 1.52 -17.24 1.85
C ALA A 579 2.43 -18.44 1.51
N ALA A 580 2.12 -19.16 0.44
CA ALA A 580 2.81 -20.40 0.07
C ALA A 580 4.28 -20.22 -0.33
N VAL A 581 4.66 -19.06 -0.89
CA VAL A 581 6.04 -18.80 -1.33
C VAL A 581 7.02 -18.73 -0.16
N VAL A 582 6.57 -18.38 1.05
CA VAL A 582 7.43 -18.19 2.22
C VAL A 582 8.13 -19.49 2.64
N ALA A 583 7.44 -20.63 2.58
CA ALA A 583 8.05 -21.94 2.83
C ALA A 583 9.17 -22.27 1.82
N GLN A 584 9.02 -21.85 0.56
CA GLN A 584 10.02 -22.08 -0.49
C GLN A 584 11.23 -21.14 -0.31
N ILE A 585 11.00 -19.90 0.15
CA ILE A 585 12.05 -18.96 0.53
C ILE A 585 12.89 -19.54 1.66
N HIS A 586 12.28 -20.06 2.73
CA HIS A 586 13.00 -20.72 3.82
C HIS A 586 13.87 -21.89 3.31
N GLY A 587 13.35 -22.70 2.38
CA GLY A 587 14.13 -23.76 1.73
C GLY A 587 15.42 -23.23 1.10
N VAL A 588 15.32 -22.20 0.26
CA VAL A 588 16.49 -21.61 -0.41
C VAL A 588 17.47 -20.97 0.59
N LEU A 589 16.96 -20.27 1.62
CA LEU A 589 17.82 -19.67 2.64
C LEU A 589 18.59 -20.72 3.43
N ASN A 590 17.94 -21.81 3.82
CA ASN A 590 18.56 -22.92 4.56
C ASN A 590 19.63 -23.62 3.71
N GLU A 591 19.35 -23.89 2.43
CA GLU A 591 20.33 -24.48 1.51
C GLU A 591 21.57 -23.61 1.35
N ARG A 592 21.39 -22.29 1.24
CA ARG A 592 22.51 -21.34 1.14
C ARG A 592 23.33 -21.28 2.42
N GLN A 593 22.68 -21.28 3.58
CA GLN A 593 23.38 -21.35 4.87
C GLN A 593 24.17 -22.65 5.01
N GLN A 594 23.61 -23.78 4.58
CA GLN A 594 24.29 -25.07 4.62
C GLN A 594 25.53 -25.09 3.72
N ARG A 595 25.40 -24.63 2.47
CA ARG A 595 26.55 -24.51 1.53
C ARG A 595 27.63 -23.56 2.06
N ALA A 596 27.24 -22.46 2.71
CA ALA A 596 28.19 -21.53 3.30
C ALA A 596 28.96 -22.15 4.48
N ARG A 597 28.30 -22.97 5.31
CA ARG A 597 28.95 -23.74 6.39
C ARG A 597 29.92 -24.78 5.82
N GLU A 598 29.48 -25.57 4.85
CA GLU A 598 30.34 -26.57 4.18
C GLU A 598 31.58 -25.93 3.53
N ALA A 599 31.43 -24.77 2.90
CA ALA A 599 32.54 -24.02 2.32
C ALA A 599 33.48 -23.40 3.37
N HIS A 600 32.98 -23.09 4.57
CA HIS A 600 33.79 -22.62 5.69
C HIS A 600 34.60 -23.77 6.29
N ASP A 601 33.96 -24.91 6.51
CA ASP A 601 34.58 -26.11 7.09
C ASP A 601 35.60 -26.76 6.14
N ALA A 602 35.44 -26.58 4.83
CA ALA A 602 36.39 -27.03 3.81
C ALA A 602 37.66 -26.16 3.68
N ARG A 603 37.77 -25.03 4.39
CA ARG A 603 38.99 -24.21 4.38
C ARG A 603 40.08 -24.90 5.23
N PRO A 604 41.26 -25.20 4.69
CA PRO A 604 42.33 -25.80 5.48
C PRO A 604 42.73 -24.85 6.62
N ALA A 605 42.87 -25.40 7.83
CA ALA A 605 43.36 -24.65 9.00
C ALA A 605 44.67 -23.96 8.63
N GLN A 606 44.70 -22.63 8.70
CA GLN A 606 45.94 -21.88 8.52
C GLN A 606 46.94 -22.37 9.54
N ALA A 607 48.05 -22.93 9.06
CA ALA A 607 49.14 -23.43 9.88
C ALA A 607 49.60 -22.34 10.83
N THR A 608 49.56 -22.64 12.13
CA THR A 608 50.19 -21.83 13.18
C THR A 608 51.64 -21.57 12.75
N PRO A 609 52.10 -20.30 12.65
CA PRO A 609 53.49 -20.06 12.33
C PRO A 609 54.35 -20.65 13.46
N ALA A 610 55.22 -21.58 13.10
CA ALA A 610 56.17 -22.18 14.01
C ALA A 610 56.99 -21.08 14.70
N ALA A 611 57.05 -21.12 16.03
CA ALA A 611 57.92 -20.26 16.81
C ALA A 611 59.37 -20.47 16.32
N ALA A 612 60.03 -19.38 15.91
CA ALA A 612 61.45 -19.40 15.62
C ALA A 612 62.22 -19.64 16.94
N PRO A 613 63.24 -20.52 16.95
CA PRO A 613 64.13 -20.63 18.09
C PRO A 613 65.07 -19.41 18.16
N ASP A 614 65.45 -19.06 19.39
CA ASP A 614 66.15 -17.85 19.87
C ASP A 614 67.25 -17.25 18.99
#